data_AF-A0A3C1WTQ3-F1
#
_entry.id   AF-A0A3C1WTQ3-F1
#
_cell.length_a   1.000
_cell.length_b   1.000
_cell.length_c   1.000
_cell.angle_alpha   90.00
_cell.angle_beta   90.00
_cell.angle_gamma   90.00
#
_symmetry.space_group_name_H-M   'P 1'
#
loop_
_entity.id
_entity.type
_entity.pdbx_description
1 polymer ?
#
loop_
_entity_poly.entity_id
_entity_poly.type
_entity_poly.pdbx_seq_one_letter_code
_entity_poly.pdbx_strand_id
1 'polypeptide(L)'
;MKKRILSLIMCSTLAAAMMLTGCGSSSSDASKTDSASSKDSTSADSSSSSLSGTVATDGSTSMEKVIGYLSEAFMQENPNVKVTYNPTGSGSGIEAVGKGSCDIGLASRDLT
;
A
#
# COMPACT_ATOMS: atom_id res chain seq x y z
N MET A 1 -11.32 -47.93 -1.93
CA MET A 1 -10.77 -46.65 -2.39
C MET A 1 -11.92 -45.87 -3.05
N LYS A 2 -12.95 -45.32 -2.38
CA LYS A 2 -13.00 -44.36 -1.25
C LYS A 2 -12.05 -43.18 -1.56
N LYS A 3 -12.37 -42.19 -2.39
CA LYS A 3 -13.19 -40.99 -2.09
C LYS A 3 -13.37 -40.13 -3.36
N ARG A 4 -13.84 -40.71 -4.47
CA ARG A 4 -14.07 -40.00 -5.76
C ARG A 4 -15.57 -39.75 -6.05
N ILE A 5 -16.43 -39.95 -5.04
CA ILE A 5 -17.90 -39.96 -5.13
C ILE A 5 -18.50 -38.99 -4.08
N LEU A 6 -17.88 -37.83 -3.88
CA LEU A 6 -18.50 -36.77 -3.07
C LEU A 6 -18.80 -35.57 -3.97
N SER A 7 -19.97 -35.67 -4.64
CA SER A 7 -20.95 -34.59 -4.76
C SER A 7 -20.45 -33.30 -5.44
N LEU A 8 -20.61 -33.01 -6.74
CA LEU A 8 -21.74 -33.25 -7.64
C LEU A 8 -23.09 -32.95 -6.98
N ILE A 9 -23.29 -31.69 -6.57
CA ILE A 9 -24.55 -30.91 -6.52
C ILE A 9 -24.20 -29.57 -5.83
N MET A 10 -23.95 -28.53 -6.64
CA MET A 10 -24.26 -27.13 -6.29
C MET A 10 -24.07 -26.25 -7.52
N CYS A 11 -24.88 -26.52 -8.54
CA CYS A 11 -25.25 -25.53 -9.53
C CYS A 11 -26.51 -24.86 -8.98
N SER A 12 -26.33 -23.72 -8.31
CA SER A 12 -27.43 -22.84 -7.92
C SER A 12 -26.92 -21.41 -8.02
N THR A 13 -27.00 -20.89 -9.23
CA THR A 13 -27.59 -19.57 -9.51
C THR A 13 -27.43 -18.51 -8.42
N LEU A 14 -26.52 -17.56 -8.64
CA LEU A 14 -26.88 -16.15 -8.45
C LEU A 14 -26.03 -15.26 -9.36
N ALA A 15 -26.43 -15.22 -10.63
CA ALA A 15 -26.20 -14.06 -11.47
C ALA A 15 -27.29 -13.03 -11.12
N ALA A 16 -26.93 -11.95 -10.44
CA ALA A 16 -27.79 -10.78 -10.25
C ALA A 16 -26.95 -9.52 -10.02
N ALA A 17 -27.28 -8.47 -10.80
CA ALA A 17 -26.88 -7.06 -10.70
C ALA A 17 -25.39 -6.76 -10.99
N MET A 18 -24.97 -6.43 -12.22
CA MET A 18 -25.28 -5.22 -13.00
C MET A 18 -25.17 -3.88 -12.24
N MET A 19 -24.14 -3.12 -12.63
CA MET A 19 -24.14 -1.70 -12.97
C MET A 19 -24.66 -0.69 -11.95
N LEU A 20 -23.75 -0.06 -11.22
CA LEU A 20 -23.89 1.36 -10.84
C LEU A 20 -22.70 2.16 -11.38
N THR A 21 -22.74 2.43 -12.69
CA THR A 21 -22.09 3.60 -13.29
C THR A 21 -22.91 4.82 -12.85
N GLY A 22 -22.45 5.53 -11.83
CA GLY A 22 -23.03 6.77 -11.36
C GLY A 22 -22.36 7.95 -12.05
N CYS A 23 -22.84 8.28 -13.25
CA CYS A 23 -22.58 9.56 -13.90
C CYS A 23 -23.93 10.16 -14.29
N GLY A 24 -24.14 11.44 -13.94
CA GLY A 24 -25.11 12.28 -14.63
C GLY A 24 -26.35 12.67 -13.81
N SER A 25 -26.25 13.79 -13.10
CA SER A 25 -27.33 14.77 -13.09
C SER A 25 -26.75 16.10 -13.54
N SER A 26 -27.16 16.51 -14.74
CA SER A 26 -26.89 17.81 -15.32
C SER A 26 -27.65 18.88 -14.56
N SER A 27 -26.96 19.93 -14.13
CA SER A 27 -27.50 21.28 -14.00
C SER A 27 -26.37 22.27 -14.17
N SER A 28 -26.70 23.32 -14.91
CA SER A 28 -25.80 24.16 -15.68
C SER A 28 -25.07 25.24 -14.86
N ASP A 29 -23.88 25.57 -15.36
CA ASP A 29 -23.26 26.91 -15.48
C ASP A 29 -22.91 27.75 -14.24
N ALA A 30 -21.60 27.95 -14.11
CA ALA A 30 -20.86 29.15 -13.68
C ALA A 30 -21.21 29.85 -12.35
N SER A 31 -20.33 29.64 -11.36
CA SER A 31 -19.57 30.75 -10.75
C SER A 31 -18.39 30.25 -9.91
N LYS A 32 -17.22 30.80 -10.22
CA LYS A 32 -15.98 30.77 -9.42
C LYS A 32 -16.24 31.28 -7.99
N THR A 33 -15.90 30.49 -6.98
CA THR A 33 -15.51 30.97 -5.64
C THR A 33 -14.62 29.89 -5.01
N ASP A 34 -13.30 30.10 -5.07
CA ASP A 34 -12.29 29.21 -4.51
C ASP A 34 -12.19 29.45 -2.99
N SER A 35 -12.87 28.61 -2.20
CA SER A 35 -12.56 28.35 -0.79
C SER A 35 -13.32 27.15 -0.26
N ALA A 36 -12.65 26.01 -0.16
CA ALA A 36 -12.87 25.02 0.90
C ALA A 36 -11.82 23.91 0.83
N SER A 37 -10.99 23.89 1.86
CA SER A 37 -10.33 22.70 2.42
C SER A 37 -11.10 21.41 2.10
N SER A 38 -10.51 20.56 1.27
CA SER A 38 -10.97 19.19 1.08
C SER A 38 -9.97 18.26 1.75
N LYS A 39 -10.27 18.04 3.02
CA LYS A 39 -9.78 17.00 3.90
C LYS A 39 -10.07 15.65 3.24
N ASP A 40 -9.08 15.03 2.61
CA ASP A 40 -9.16 13.62 2.23
C ASP A 40 -9.10 12.79 3.50
N SER A 41 -10.28 12.53 4.07
CA SER A 41 -10.48 11.50 5.07
C SER A 41 -10.70 10.19 4.33
N THR A 42 -9.62 9.56 3.90
CA THR A 42 -9.66 8.14 3.59
C THR A 42 -9.78 7.39 4.92
N SER A 43 -11.01 6.98 5.20
CA SER A 43 -11.41 6.17 6.35
C SER A 43 -10.48 4.98 6.52
N ALA A 44 -9.75 4.96 7.65
CA ALA A 44 -9.04 3.79 8.12
C ALA A 44 -10.07 2.69 8.44
N ASP A 45 -10.17 1.72 7.54
CA ASP A 45 -10.83 0.44 7.79
C ASP A 45 -10.20 -0.18 9.03
N SER A 46 -10.94 -0.07 10.14
CA SER A 46 -10.46 -0.35 11.49
C SER A 46 -10.67 -1.83 11.80
N SER A 47 -10.03 -2.68 11.00
CA SER A 47 -9.68 -4.05 11.39
C SER A 47 -8.15 -4.19 11.41
N SER A 48 -7.49 -3.23 12.08
CA SER A 48 -6.05 -3.25 12.27
C SER A 48 -5.69 -4.36 13.26
N SER A 49 -5.35 -5.54 12.74
CA SER A 49 -4.42 -6.40 13.45
C SER A 49 -3.19 -5.56 13.79
N SER A 50 -2.81 -5.47 15.06
CA SER A 50 -1.65 -4.67 15.48
C SER A 50 -0.42 -5.07 14.67
N LEU A 51 0.04 -4.18 13.79
CA LEU A 51 1.23 -4.42 12.97
C LEU A 51 2.44 -4.63 13.87
N SER A 52 3.30 -5.58 13.53
CA SER A 52 4.51 -5.86 14.29
C SER A 52 5.60 -6.47 13.41
N GLY A 53 6.84 -6.46 13.90
CA GLY A 53 8.00 -7.04 13.21
C GLY A 53 9.01 -5.98 12.77
N THR A 54 9.89 -6.36 11.86
CA THR A 54 10.96 -5.48 11.35
C THR A 54 10.82 -5.31 9.85
N VAL A 55 10.95 -4.07 9.38
CA VAL A 55 11.11 -3.70 7.97
C VAL A 55 12.55 -3.28 7.75
N ALA A 56 13.32 -4.11 7.06
CA ALA A 56 14.70 -3.84 6.68
C ALA A 56 14.74 -3.02 5.39
N THR A 57 15.38 -1.85 5.45
CA THR A 57 15.58 -0.98 4.28
C THR A 57 17.06 -0.82 3.97
N ASP A 58 17.40 -0.79 2.68
CA ASP A 58 18.77 -0.68 2.20
C ASP A 58 18.80 0.17 0.93
N GLY A 59 19.80 1.04 0.77
CA GLY A 59 20.10 1.62 -0.54
C GLY A 59 20.49 3.09 -0.50
N SER A 60 19.85 3.88 -1.37
CA SER A 60 20.22 5.26 -1.72
C SER A 60 20.56 6.14 -0.51
N THR A 61 21.83 6.54 -0.42
CA THR A 61 22.31 7.49 0.60
C THR A 61 21.64 8.86 0.48
N SER A 62 21.29 9.28 -0.74
CA SER A 62 20.56 10.53 -0.98
C SER A 62 19.13 10.51 -0.42
N MET A 63 18.56 9.33 -0.15
CA MET A 63 17.22 9.18 0.42
C MET A 63 17.22 9.09 1.95
N GLU A 64 18.39 9.14 2.62
CA GLU A 64 18.52 8.96 4.07
C GLU A 64 17.56 9.84 4.89
N LYS A 65 17.46 11.13 4.56
CA LYS A 65 16.59 12.05 5.32
C LYS A 65 15.11 11.73 5.12
N VAL A 66 14.73 11.36 3.90
CA VAL A 66 13.35 10.99 3.57
C VAL A 66 12.95 9.73 4.32
N ILE A 67 13.74 8.65 4.23
CA ILE A 67 13.43 7.41 4.95
C ILE A 67 13.52 7.60 6.47
N GLY A 68 14.41 8.48 6.95
CA GLY A 68 14.49 8.85 8.36
C GLY A 68 13.17 9.41 8.88
N TYR A 69 12.61 10.44 8.24
CA TYR A 69 11.34 11.03 8.68
C TYR A 69 10.16 10.06 8.52
N LEU A 70 10.11 9.30 7.43
CA LEU A 70 9.05 8.32 7.20
C LEU A 70 9.09 7.19 8.24
N SER A 71 10.28 6.66 8.53
CA SER A 71 10.44 5.59 9.51
C SER A 71 10.08 6.04 10.92
N GLU A 72 10.45 7.26 11.31
CA GLU A 72 10.08 7.84 12.60
C GLU A 72 8.57 7.96 12.74
N ALA A 73 7.90 8.61 11.79
CA ALA A 73 6.44 8.77 11.80
C ALA A 73 5.72 7.41 11.80
N PHE A 74 6.16 6.48 10.97
CA PHE A 74 5.54 5.15 10.88
C PHE A 74 5.69 4.35 12.17
N MET A 75 6.86 4.39 12.82
CA MET A 75 7.08 3.72 14.12
C MET A 75 6.35 4.40 15.27
N GLN A 76 6.10 5.72 15.21
CA GLN A 76 5.25 6.41 16.18
C GLN A 76 3.80 5.93 16.12
N GLU A 77 3.28 5.74 14.91
CA GLU A 77 1.92 5.21 14.70
C GLU A 77 1.83 3.69 14.92
N ASN A 78 2.94 2.97 14.78
CA ASN A 78 3.03 1.52 14.91
C ASN A 78 4.18 1.12 15.86
N PRO A 79 3.99 1.22 17.20
CA PRO A 79 5.07 1.03 18.17
C PRO A 79 5.72 -0.36 18.18
N ASN A 80 5.01 -1.37 17.66
CA ASN A 80 5.45 -2.74 17.59
C ASN A 80 6.23 -3.06 16.29
N VAL A 81 6.35 -2.09 15.38
CA VAL A 81 7.14 -2.20 14.16
C VAL A 81 8.47 -1.50 14.34
N LYS A 82 9.55 -2.14 13.86
CA LYS A 82 10.87 -1.55 13.73
C LYS A 82 11.21 -1.34 12.27
N VAL A 83 11.65 -0.14 11.90
CA VAL A 83 12.27 0.08 10.59
C VAL A 83 13.78 0.23 10.78
N THR A 84 14.57 -0.47 9.97
CA THR A 84 16.03 -0.32 9.92
C THR A 84 16.45 0.25 8.57
N TYR A 85 17.57 0.97 8.54
CA TYR A 85 18.08 1.59 7.31
C TYR A 85 19.58 1.39 7.18
N ASN A 86 20.00 0.88 6.02
CA ASN A 86 21.39 0.67 5.64
C ASN A 86 21.76 1.53 4.41
N PRO A 87 22.55 2.60 4.56
CA PRO A 87 22.88 3.54 3.48
C PRO A 87 24.00 3.03 2.56
N THR A 88 23.72 2.09 1.66
CA THR A 88 24.73 1.45 0.78
C THR A 88 24.81 2.02 -0.65
N GLY A 89 23.86 2.87 -1.03
CA GLY A 89 23.72 3.41 -2.39
C GLY A 89 22.65 2.69 -3.23
N SER A 90 22.09 3.37 -4.23
CA SER A 90 20.93 2.89 -4.99
C SER A 90 21.15 1.55 -5.69
N GLY A 91 22.35 1.31 -6.26
CA GLY A 91 22.64 0.03 -6.94
C GLY A 91 22.60 -1.15 -5.97
N SER A 92 23.29 -1.02 -4.84
CA SER A 92 23.32 -2.01 -3.77
C SER A 92 21.91 -2.27 -3.19
N GLY A 93 21.11 -1.22 -2.99
CA GLY A 93 19.72 -1.36 -2.52
C GLY A 93 18.82 -2.14 -3.50
N ILE A 94 18.95 -1.87 -4.80
CA ILE A 94 18.22 -2.61 -5.86
C ILE A 94 18.61 -4.09 -5.85
N GLU A 95 19.90 -4.39 -5.74
CA GLU A 95 20.36 -5.77 -5.63
C GLU A 95 19.90 -6.45 -4.35
N ALA A 96 19.93 -5.74 -3.22
CA ALA A 96 19.57 -6.26 -1.90
C ALA A 96 18.10 -6.70 -1.88
N VAL A 97 17.19 -5.86 -2.37
CA VAL A 97 15.77 -6.21 -2.44
C VAL A 97 15.52 -7.31 -3.47
N GLY A 98 16.22 -7.30 -4.61
CA GLY A 98 16.13 -8.37 -5.62
C GLY A 98 16.60 -9.73 -5.11
N LYS A 99 17.57 -9.76 -4.20
CA LYS A 99 18.07 -10.97 -3.52
C LYS A 99 17.27 -11.31 -2.25
N GLY A 100 16.32 -10.47 -1.83
CA GLY A 100 15.53 -10.63 -0.62
C GLY A 100 16.32 -10.44 0.68
N SER A 101 17.45 -9.72 0.65
CA SER A 101 18.23 -9.40 1.86
C SER A 101 17.72 -8.18 2.61
N CYS A 102 16.80 -7.42 1.99
CA CYS A 102 16.02 -6.36 2.63
C CYS A 102 14.58 -6.39 2.09
N ASP A 103 13.66 -5.76 2.82
CA ASP A 103 12.25 -5.63 2.42
C ASP A 103 12.05 -4.47 1.44
N ILE A 104 12.85 -3.40 1.57
CA ILE A 104 12.76 -2.20 0.73
C ILE A 104 14.15 -1.79 0.25
N GLY A 105 14.33 -1.78 -1.07
CA GLY A 105 15.50 -1.24 -1.75
C GLY A 105 15.27 0.22 -2.18
N LEU A 106 16.03 1.17 -1.64
CA LEU A 106 15.91 2.60 -1.93
C LEU A 106 16.76 2.98 -3.15
N ALA A 107 16.16 3.71 -4.10
CA ALA A 107 16.84 4.26 -5.27
C ALA A 107 16.52 5.75 -5.45
N SER A 108 17.54 6.56 -5.76
CA SER A 108 17.40 7.99 -6.13
C SER A 108 17.24 8.22 -7.64
N ARG A 109 16.89 7.17 -8.38
CA ARG A 109 16.71 7.15 -9.83
C ARG A 109 15.78 6.00 -10.21
N ASP A 110 15.33 6.00 -11.46
CA ASP A 110 14.51 4.94 -12.02
C ASP A 110 15.26 3.59 -12.09
N LEU A 111 14.48 2.52 -12.07
CA LEU A 111 14.98 1.15 -12.29
C LEU A 111 15.12 0.92 -13.80
N THR A 112 16.29 0.43 -14.21
CA THR A 112 16.63 0.11 -15.60
C THR A 112 16.98 -1.35 -15.74
#